data_AF-A0A1F7XY06-F1
#
_entry.id   AF-A0A1F7XY06-F1
#
_cell.length_a   1.000
_cell.length_b   1.000
_cell.length_c   1.000
_cell.angle_alpha   90.00
_cell.angle_beta   90.00
_cell.angle_gamma   90.00
#
_symmetry.space_group_name_H-M   'P 1'
#
loop_
_entity.id
_entity.type
_entity.pdbx_description
1 polymer ?
#
loop_
_entity_poly.entity_id
_entity_poly.type
_entity_poly.pdbx_seq_one_letter_code
_entity_poly.pdbx_strand_id
1 'polypeptide(L)'
;MNWITTNIRLSEEDYMELKIEAAKRRTSIAALVREKISTNKPSKKVGVNKIMKEINTVAKEVAKQNPELDLTKALIQMRYEQ
;
A
#
# COMPACT_ATOMS: atom_id res chain seq x y z
N MET A 1 -17.73 0.71 8.74
CA MET A 1 -17.13 -0.50 8.11
C MET A 1 -17.24 -1.62 9.12
N ASN A 2 -18.09 -2.63 8.87
CA ASN A 2 -18.32 -3.70 9.85
C ASN A 2 -17.22 -4.77 9.67
N TRP A 3 -16.23 -4.74 10.56
CA TRP A 3 -15.20 -5.77 10.60
C TRP A 3 -15.71 -6.97 11.40
N ILE A 4 -15.78 -8.13 10.76
CA ILE A 4 -16.18 -9.39 11.40
C ILE A 4 -14.92 -10.19 11.67
N THR A 5 -14.65 -10.49 12.93
CA THR A 5 -13.58 -11.41 13.34
C THR A 5 -14.11 -12.83 13.39
N THR A 6 -13.48 -13.75 12.67
CA THR A 6 -13.82 -15.17 12.69
C THR A 6 -12.65 -15.96 13.25
N ASN A 7 -12.90 -16.74 14.30
CA ASN A 7 -11.93 -17.70 14.82
C ASN A 7 -11.97 -18.97 13.96
N ILE A 8 -10.87 -19.26 13.27
CA ILE A 8 -10.73 -20.45 12.42
C ILE A 8 -9.77 -21.40 13.12
N ARG A 9 -10.21 -22.65 13.35
CA ARG A 9 -9.35 -23.72 13.88
C ARG A 9 -8.82 -24.54 12.71
N LEU A 10 -7.51 -24.69 12.66
CA LEU A 10 -6.79 -25.47 11.65
C LEU A 10 -6.02 -26.59 12.34
N SER A 11 -5.71 -27.65 11.59
CA SER A 11 -4.75 -28.64 12.06
C SER A 11 -3.37 -27.99 12.23
N GLU A 12 -2.51 -28.59 13.04
CA GLU A 12 -1.18 -28.04 13.30
C GLU A 12 -0.32 -27.98 12.03
N GLU A 13 -0.38 -29.03 11.21
CA GLU A 13 0.33 -29.12 9.93
C GLU A 13 -0.11 -28.00 8.98
N ASP A 14 -1.42 -27.85 8.76
CA ASP A 14 -1.97 -26.81 7.88
C ASP A 14 -1.59 -25.40 8.36
N TYR A 15 -1.62 -25.19 9.67
CA TYR A 15 -1.24 -23.89 10.25
C TYR A 15 0.24 -23.58 10.07
N MET A 16 1.10 -24.61 10.13
CA MET A 16 2.53 -24.47 9.90
C MET A 16 2.85 -24.16 8.44
N GLU A 17 2.18 -24.82 7.51
CA GLU A 17 2.31 -24.53 6.08
C GLU A 17 1.93 -23.09 5.76
N LEU A 18 0.81 -22.61 6.31
CA LEU A 18 0.37 -21.21 6.16
C LEU A 18 1.39 -20.21 6.72
N LYS A 19 2.04 -20.52 7.84
CA LYS A 19 3.12 -19.68 8.39
C LYS A 19 4.30 -19.59 7.43
N ILE A 20 4.73 -20.72 6.87
CA ILE A 20 5.83 -20.78 5.91
C ILE A 20 5.47 -19.98 4.64
N GLU A 21 4.25 -20.13 4.14
CA GLU A 21 3.79 -19.40 2.96
C GLU A 21 3.72 -17.89 3.21
N ALA A 22 3.19 -17.47 4.35
CA ALA A 22 3.13 -16.07 4.75
C ALA A 22 4.53 -15.45 4.86
N ALA A 23 5.50 -16.19 5.42
CA ALA A 23 6.90 -15.77 5.50
C ALA A 23 7.54 -15.61 4.12
N LYS A 24 7.34 -16.57 3.21
CA LYS A 24 7.84 -16.51 1.82
C LYS A 24 7.30 -15.28 1.08
N ARG A 25 6.03 -14.93 1.30
CA ARG A 25 5.35 -13.78 0.67
C ARG A 25 5.55 -12.46 1.43
N ARG A 26 6.29 -12.45 2.54
CA ARG A 26 6.50 -11.27 3.41
C ARG A 26 5.18 -10.60 3.83
N THR A 27 4.17 -11.41 4.15
CA THR A 27 2.83 -10.93 4.54
C THR A 27 2.34 -11.65 5.80
N SER A 28 1.17 -11.26 6.30
CA SER A 28 0.54 -11.91 7.46
C SER A 28 -0.35 -13.09 7.05
N ILE A 29 -0.48 -14.09 7.93
CA ILE A 29 -1.41 -15.22 7.74
C ILE A 29 -2.83 -14.71 7.47
N ALA A 30 -3.27 -13.71 8.25
CA ALA A 30 -4.60 -13.12 8.08
C ALA A 30 -4.78 -12.45 6.71
N ALA A 31 -3.75 -11.81 6.17
CA ALA A 31 -3.80 -11.24 4.83
C ALA A 31 -3.88 -12.33 3.76
N LEU A 32 -3.11 -13.42 3.91
CA LEU A 32 -3.12 -14.55 2.98
C LEU A 32 -4.47 -15.28 2.97
N VAL A 33 -5.05 -15.51 4.15
CA VAL A 33 -6.38 -16.10 4.30
C VAL A 33 -7.45 -15.20 3.69
N ARG A 34 -7.40 -13.89 3.93
CA ARG A 34 -8.33 -12.93 3.32
C ARG A 34 -8.19 -12.87 1.80
N GLU A 35 -6.96 -12.89 1.28
CA GLU A 35 -6.68 -12.90 -0.15
C GLU A 35 -7.31 -14.13 -0.82
N LYS A 36 -7.20 -15.31 -0.19
CA LYS A 36 -7.79 -16.55 -0.70
C LYS A 36 -9.31 -16.63 -0.57
N ILE A 37 -9.89 -16.14 0.52
CA ILE A 37 -11.34 -16.17 0.76
C ILE A 37 -12.05 -15.05 -0.03
N SER A 38 -11.37 -13.93 -0.27
CA SER A 38 -11.94 -12.84 -1.06
C SER A 38 -12.17 -13.35 -2.49
N THR A 39 -13.43 -13.56 -2.83
CA THR A 39 -13.85 -13.72 -4.22
C THR A 39 -13.47 -12.44 -4.94
N ASN A 40 -12.45 -12.53 -5.79
CA ASN A 40 -11.87 -11.45 -6.58
C ASN A 40 -12.87 -10.33 -6.88
N LYS A 41 -12.90 -9.27 -6.06
CA LYS A 41 -13.22 -7.97 -6.61
C LYS A 41 -11.94 -7.60 -7.34
N PRO A 42 -11.91 -7.60 -8.68
CA PRO A 42 -10.74 -7.07 -9.36
C PRO A 42 -10.52 -5.69 -8.77
N SER A 43 -9.36 -5.48 -8.11
CA SER A 43 -8.98 -4.13 -7.73
C SER A 43 -9.14 -3.32 -9.01
N LYS A 44 -10.01 -2.30 -9.02
CA LYS A 44 -10.09 -1.38 -10.16
C LYS A 44 -8.64 -0.95 -10.36
N LYS A 45 -7.95 -1.50 -11.37
CA LYS A 45 -6.56 -1.16 -11.66
C LYS A 45 -6.64 0.33 -11.90
N VAL A 46 -6.19 1.11 -10.92
CA VAL A 46 -6.16 2.56 -11.07
C VAL A 46 -5.21 2.75 -12.24
N GLY A 47 -5.77 3.16 -13.39
CA GLY A 47 -4.99 3.24 -14.61
C GLY A 47 -3.80 4.14 -14.32
N VAL A 48 -2.60 3.69 -14.70
CA VAL A 48 -1.36 4.45 -14.49
C VAL A 48 -1.51 5.90 -14.99
N ASN A 49 -2.26 6.08 -16.08
CA ASN A 49 -2.62 7.38 -16.64
C ASN A 49 -3.40 8.29 -15.67
N LYS A 50 -4.30 7.72 -14.86
CA LYS A 50 -5.05 8.47 -13.85
C LYS A 50 -4.14 8.94 -12.72
N ILE A 51 -3.27 8.06 -12.24
CA ILE A 51 -2.27 8.39 -11.19
C ILE A 51 -1.34 9.50 -11.71
N MET A 52 -0.83 9.35 -12.93
CA MET A 52 0.07 10.36 -13.51
C MET A 52 -0.62 11.72 -13.70
N LYS A 53 -1.92 11.71 -14.05
CA LYS A 53 -2.72 12.94 -14.14
C LYS A 53 -2.87 13.61 -12.77
N GLU A 54 -3.15 12.84 -11.73
CA GLU A 54 -3.27 13.33 -10.35
C GLU A 54 -1.93 13.91 -9.84
N ILE A 55 -0.82 13.23 -10.10
CA ILE A 55 0.53 13.73 -9.78
C ILE A 55 0.80 15.06 -10.47
N ASN A 56 0.47 15.16 -11.77
CA ASN A 56 0.67 16.40 -12.53
C ASN A 56 -0.22 17.54 -12.03
N THR A 57 -1.46 17.26 -11.59
CA THR A 57 -2.31 18.30 -11.00
C THR A 57 -1.73 18.81 -9.69
N VAL A 58 -1.27 17.92 -8.82
CA VAL A 58 -0.63 18.31 -7.55
C VAL A 58 0.65 19.10 -7.82
N ALA A 59 1.50 18.66 -8.76
CA ALA A 59 2.72 19.36 -9.11
C ALA A 59 2.46 20.80 -9.60
N LYS A 60 1.40 21.01 -10.38
CA LYS A 60 0.99 22.36 -10.83
C LYS A 60 0.49 23.24 -9.69
N GLU A 61 -0.28 22.67 -8.77
CA GLU A 61 -0.75 23.42 -7.59
C GLU A 61 0.41 23.83 -6.69
N VAL A 62 1.34 22.91 -6.45
CA VAL A 62 2.55 23.16 -5.66
C VAL A 62 3.43 24.25 -6.30
N ALA A 63 3.63 24.19 -7.62
CA ALA A 63 4.36 25.22 -8.36
C ALA A 63 3.65 26.58 -8.34
N LYS A 64 2.31 26.60 -8.39
CA LYS A 64 1.51 27.82 -8.28
C LYS A 64 1.63 28.47 -6.90
N GLN A 65 1.68 27.66 -5.83
CA GLN A 65 1.82 28.14 -4.46
C GLN A 65 3.27 28.59 -4.14
N ASN A 66 4.26 28.03 -4.82
CA ASN A 66 5.69 28.29 -4.58
C ASN A 66 6.43 28.64 -5.89
N PRO A 67 6.14 29.79 -6.52
CA PRO A 67 6.61 30.11 -7.87
C PRO A 67 8.14 30.32 -7.99
N GLU A 68 8.85 30.56 -6.89
CA GLU A 68 10.29 30.86 -6.90
C GLU A 68 11.14 29.88 -6.07
N LEU A 69 10.53 28.81 -5.56
CA LEU A 69 11.17 27.92 -4.60
C LEU A 69 11.44 26.55 -5.23
N ASP A 70 12.73 26.19 -5.34
CA ASP A 70 13.13 24.84 -5.68
C ASP A 70 12.95 23.93 -4.45
N LEU A 71 11.75 23.37 -4.32
CA LEU A 71 11.36 22.49 -3.23
C LEU A 71 12.28 21.29 -3.09
N THR A 72 12.89 20.83 -4.19
CA THR A 72 13.84 19.71 -4.17
C THR A 72 15.08 20.09 -3.37
N LYS A 73 15.63 21.28 -3.61
CA LYS A 73 16.79 21.79 -2.86
C LYS A 73 16.46 22.04 -1.40
N ALA A 74 15.29 22.61 -1.12
CA ALA A 74 14.84 22.85 0.26
C ALA A 74 14.70 21.54 1.06
N LEU A 75 14.12 20.49 0.46
CA LEU A 75 14.01 19.17 1.08
C LEU A 75 15.36 18.50 1.32
N ILE A 76 16.30 18.65 0.38
CA ILE A 76 17.67 18.13 0.52
C ILE A 76 18.37 18.86 1.67
N GLN A 77 18.24 20.17 1.77
CA GLN A 77 18.84 20.96 2.83
C GLN A 77 18.28 20.57 4.21
N MET A 78 16.96 20.43 4.34
CA MET A 78 16.30 19.95 5.56
C MET A 78 16.77 18.56 6.01
N ARG A 79 17.10 17.67 5.06
CA ARG A 79 17.67 16.35 5.40
C ARG A 79 19.06 16.47 6.03
N TYR A 80 19.91 17.36 5.53
CA TYR A 80 21.28 17.51 6.03
C TYR A 80 21.36 18.33 7.32
N GLU A 81 20.29 19.04 7.67
CA GLU A 81 20.14 19.75 8.95
C GLU A 81 19.58 18.86 10.08
N GLN A 82 19.16 17.62 9.79
CA GLN A 82 18.77 16.59 10.77
C GLN A 82 19.95 15.71 11.18
#